data_AF-A0A255PP79-F1
#
_entry.id   AF-A0A255PP79-F1
#
_cell.length_a   1.000
_cell.length_b   1.000
_cell.length_c   1.000
_cell.angle_alpha   90.00
_cell.angle_beta   90.00
_cell.angle_gamma   90.00
#
_symmetry.space_group_name_H-M   'P 1'
#
loop_
_entity.id
_entity.type
_entity.pdbx_description
1 polymer ?
#
loop_
_entity_poly.entity_id
_entity_poly.type
_entity_poly.pdbx_seq_one_letter_code
_entity_poly.pdbx_strand_id
1 'polypeptide(L)' 'MTNLEATSHAPADIDGDLAALRGDCARMAPHWTVPQHAEPRPVPPSLIHGVDVPARSARLLDAMSDYGD' A
#
# COMPACT_ATOMS: atom_id res chain seq x y z
N MET A 1 -18.83 -16.18 -23.50
CA MET A 1 -17.77 -16.03 -22.50
C MET A 1 -16.45 -16.04 -23.23
N THR A 2 -15.91 -14.88 -23.57
CA THR A 2 -14.54 -14.78 -24.11
C THR A 2 -13.61 -14.60 -22.92
N ASN A 3 -12.81 -15.63 -22.63
CA ASN A 3 -11.74 -15.53 -21.63
C ASN A 3 -10.72 -14.50 -22.14
N LEU A 4 -10.49 -13.45 -21.35
CA LEU A 4 -9.34 -12.58 -21.53
C LEU A 4 -8.10 -13.44 -21.29
N GLU A 5 -7.28 -13.67 -22.31
CA GLU A 5 -5.96 -14.25 -22.10
C GLU A 5 -5.20 -13.31 -21.18
N ALA A 6 -4.97 -13.75 -19.93
CA ALA A 6 -4.10 -13.05 -19.02
C ALA A 6 -2.72 -13.05 -19.68
N THR A 7 -2.34 -11.91 -20.26
CA THR A 7 -0.98 -11.69 -20.74
C THR A 7 -0.07 -11.97 -19.56
N SER A 8 0.67 -13.08 -19.61
CA SER A 8 1.65 -13.42 -18.58
C SER A 8 2.64 -12.25 -18.50
N HIS A 9 2.45 -11.40 -17.51
CA HIS A 9 3.38 -10.34 -17.21
C HIS A 9 4.72 -11.02 -16.94
N ALA A 10 5.80 -10.54 -17.56
CA ALA A 10 7.13 -11.02 -17.24
C ALA A 10 7.31 -10.97 -15.70
N PRO A 11 7.93 -11.98 -15.07
CA PRO A 11 8.18 -11.93 -13.64
C PRO A 11 8.86 -10.60 -13.34
N ALA A 12 8.30 -9.82 -12.40
CA ALA A 12 8.98 -8.65 -11.90
C ALA A 12 10.36 -9.11 -11.43
N ASP A 13 11.41 -8.39 -11.83
CA ASP A 13 12.75 -8.64 -11.32
C ASP A 13 12.74 -8.27 -9.84
N ILE A 14 12.49 -9.26 -8.98
CA ILE A 14 12.35 -9.08 -7.53
C ILE A 14 13.72 -8.71 -6.90
N ASP A 15 14.82 -8.93 -7.63
CA ASP A 15 16.18 -8.60 -7.23
C ASP A 15 16.63 -7.21 -7.74
N GLY A 16 15.73 -6.46 -8.40
CA GLY A 16 16.00 -5.12 -8.90
C GLY A 16 16.20 -4.08 -7.79
N ASP A 17 16.94 -3.00 -8.10
CA ASP A 17 17.18 -1.92 -7.16
C ASP A 17 15.92 -1.04 -6.91
N LEU A 18 15.97 -0.16 -5.90
CA LEU A 18 14.85 0.73 -5.57
C LEU A 18 14.44 1.69 -6.71
N ALA A 19 15.37 2.01 -7.62
CA ALA A 19 15.04 2.86 -8.76
C ALA A 19 14.23 2.07 -9.80
N ALA A 20 14.56 0.80 -10.04
CA ALA A 20 13.78 -0.11 -10.87
C ALA A 20 12.35 -0.26 -10.31
N LEU A 21 12.22 -0.51 -9.01
CA LEU A 21 10.92 -0.63 -8.34
C LEU A 21 10.05 0.63 -8.50
N ARG A 22 10.64 1.81 -8.30
CA ARG A 22 9.92 3.08 -8.53
C ARG A 22 9.45 3.22 -9.97
N GLY A 23 10.26 2.78 -10.93
CA GLY A 23 9.90 2.73 -12.35
C GLY A 23 8.73 1.80 -12.62
N ASP A 24 8.69 0.62 -11.99
CA ASP A 24 7.55 -0.31 -12.07
C ASP A 24 6.28 0.28 -11.48
N CYS A 25 6.35 0.90 -10.29
CA CYS A 25 5.20 1.58 -9.70
C CYS A 25 4.64 2.68 -10.61
N ALA A 26 5.51 3.48 -11.24
CA ALA A 26 5.09 4.52 -12.16
C ALA A 26 4.42 3.95 -13.42
N ARG A 27 4.89 2.81 -13.95
CA ARG A 27 4.25 2.10 -15.07
C ARG A 27 2.87 1.57 -14.70
N MET A 28 2.68 1.12 -13.46
CA MET A 28 1.39 0.62 -12.98
C MET A 28 0.40 1.73 -12.62
N ALA A 29 0.87 2.91 -12.22
CA ALA A 29 0.03 4.01 -11.72
C ALA A 29 -1.18 4.36 -12.61
N PRO A 30 -1.07 4.43 -13.95
CA PRO A 30 -2.22 4.74 -14.82
C PRO A 30 -3.34 3.69 -14.81
N HIS A 31 -3.05 2.47 -14.37
CA HIS A 31 -4.03 1.38 -14.31
C HIS A 31 -4.87 1.39 -13.02
N TRP A 32 -4.50 2.21 -12.04
CA TRP A 32 -5.27 2.38 -10.82
C TRP A 32 -6.19 3.59 -10.91
N THR A 33 -7.50 3.34 -10.89
CA THR A 33 -8.49 4.39 -10.74
C THR A 33 -8.37 4.99 -9.35
N VAL A 34 -7.86 6.22 -9.25
CA VAL A 34 -7.90 7.00 -8.01
C VAL A 34 -9.28 7.64 -7.91
N PRO A 35 -10.09 7.31 -6.89
CA PRO A 35 -11.33 8.03 -6.66
C PRO A 35 -11.04 9.51 -6.46
N GLN A 36 -11.92 10.39 -6.95
CA GLN A 36 -11.82 11.79 -6.56
C GLN A 36 -12.06 11.90 -5.04
N HIS A 37 -11.00 12.19 -4.29
CA HIS A 37 -11.12 12.49 -2.87
C HIS A 37 -11.42 13.98 -2.72
N ALA A 38 -12.48 14.28 -1.98
CA ALA A 38 -12.67 15.66 -1.52
C ALA A 38 -11.54 16.03 -0.56
N GLU A 39 -11.16 17.30 -0.55
CA GLU A 39 -10.21 17.83 0.43
C GLU A 39 -10.63 17.41 1.85
N PRO A 40 -9.72 16.80 2.63
CA PRO A 40 -10.06 16.33 3.96
C PRO A 40 -10.46 17.52 4.82
N ARG A 41 -11.67 17.47 5.37
CA ARG A 41 -12.15 18.47 6.33
C ARG A 41 -11.74 18.05 7.73
N PRO A 42 -11.35 18.99 8.61
CA PRO A 42 -11.15 18.69 10.01
C PRO A 42 -12.38 18.01 10.60
N VAL A 43 -12.18 16.85 11.24
CA VAL A 43 -13.23 16.14 11.96
C VAL A 43 -13.11 16.44 13.46
N PRO A 44 -14.23 16.61 14.17
CA PRO A 44 -14.19 16.73 15.61
C PRO A 44 -13.54 15.48 16.23
N PRO A 45 -12.73 15.61 17.29
CA PRO A 45 -12.06 14.48 17.93
C PRO A 45 -13.00 13.36 18.37
N SER A 46 -14.26 13.68 18.67
CA SER A 46 -15.30 12.70 19.03
C SER A 46 -15.64 11.70 17.90
N LEU A 47 -15.29 12.00 16.65
CA LEU A 47 -15.46 11.11 15.50
C LEU A 47 -14.20 10.31 15.17
N ILE A 48 -13.08 10.60 15.83
CA ILE A 48 -11.88 9.79 15.72
C ILE A 48 -12.09 8.59 16.65
N HIS A 49 -12.62 7.51 16.09
CA HIS A 49 -12.66 6.23 16.77
C HIS A 49 -11.24 5.67 16.78
N GLY A 50 -10.61 5.65 17.95
CA GLY A 50 -9.32 5.01 18.12
C GLY A 50 -9.38 3.52 17.83
N VAL A 51 -8.26 2.97 17.40
CA VAL A 51 -8.07 1.51 17.33
C VAL A 51 -7.34 1.10 18.60
N ASP A 52 -7.95 0.20 19.38
CA ASP A 52 -7.27 -0.46 20.49
C ASP A 52 -6.47 -1.65 19.94
N VAL A 53 -5.15 -1.57 20.04
CA VAL A 53 -4.25 -2.64 19.60
C VAL A 53 -3.81 -3.42 20.83
N PRO A 54 -4.17 -4.72 20.93
CA PRO A 54 -3.74 -5.54 22.06
C PRO A 54 -2.22 -5.55 22.21
N ALA A 55 -1.73 -5.46 23.45
CA ALA A 55 -0.28 -5.40 23.73
C ALA A 55 0.52 -6.55 23.11
N ARG A 56 -0.08 -7.74 22.96
CA ARG A 56 0.56 -8.88 22.28
C ARG A 56 0.85 -8.58 20.80
N SER A 57 -0.06 -7.91 20.11
CA SER A 57 0.09 -7.52 18.71
C SER A 57 1.09 -6.37 18.56
N ALA A 58 1.07 -5.40 19.48
CA ALA A 58 2.04 -4.30 19.50
C ALA A 58 3.49 -4.81 19.62
N ARG A 59 3.74 -5.82 20.46
CA ARG A 59 5.06 -6.46 20.61
C ARG A 59 5.58 -7.16 19.36
N LEU A 60 4.73 -7.49 18.39
CA LEU A 60 5.19 -8.00 17.10
C LEU A 60 5.86 -6.90 16.26
N LEU A 61 5.49 -5.63 16.49
CA LEU A 61 6.13 -4.49 15.85
C LEU A 61 7.52 -4.21 16.43
N ASP A 62 7.75 -4.49 17.72
CA ASP A 62 9.08 -4.37 18.35
C ASP A 62 10.13 -5.26 17.65
N ALA A 63 9.70 -6.37 17.05
CA ALA A 63 10.56 -7.26 16.27
C ALA A 63 10.78 -6.79 14.81
N MET A 64 10.08 -5.74 14.35
CA MET A 64 10.16 -5.15 13.02
C MET A 64 10.86 -3.79 13.07
N SER A 65 12.04 -3.76 13.69
CA SER A 65 12.84 -2.55 13.91
C SER A 65 13.21 -1.80 12.62
N ASP A 66 13.16 -2.47 11.47
CA ASP A 66 13.46 -1.89 10.15
C ASP A 66 12.44 -0.83 9.69
N TYR A 67 11.31 -0.67 10.39
CA TYR A 67 10.20 0.20 9.98
C TYR A 67 9.90 1.36 10.95
N GLY A 68 10.68 1.54 12.03
CA GLY A 68 10.27 2.34 13.19
C GLY A 68 11.18 3.49 13.66
N ASP A 69 12.29 3.77 12.97
CA ASP A 69 13.21 4.91 13.27
C ASP A 69 13.11 6.02 12.20
#